data_AF-A0A8T5M6J3-F1
#
_entry.id   AF-A0A8T5M6J3-F1
#
_cell.length_a   1.000
_cell.length_b   1.000
_cell.length_c   1.000
_cell.angle_alpha   90.00
_cell.angle_beta   90.00
_cell.angle_gamma   90.00
#
_symmetry.space_group_name_H-M   'P 1'
#
loop_
_entity.id
_entity.type
_entity.pdbx_description
1 polymer ?
#
loop_
_entity_poly.entity_id
_entity_poly.type
_entity_poly.pdbx_seq_one_letter_code
_entity_poly.pdbx_strand_id
1 'polypeptide(L)'
;MVGVGFSTLVQYFQAYGVMDFLLPFILVFTIIFAVTARLPLFQEKKFRVVISIVLALFFVIPHIIGVYPLGYDPVQVMNESLPSISLVAVAVVMLMLLMGLFGTQFSEKAMPFLAIISIAFVCYIFGASLGFWQGPYDVFPWWSSEITELMIMIIVFGLIVWLIVREPTTEENSVTKALKGIGSLFEGIGGEKPK
;
A
#
# COMPACT_ATOMS: atom_id res chain seq x y z
N MET A 1 47.68 8.62 -7.10
CA MET A 1 46.89 7.58 -7.79
C MET A 1 45.54 7.54 -7.11
N VAL A 2 44.49 8.09 -7.72
CA VAL A 2 43.12 7.99 -7.19
C VAL A 2 42.76 6.52 -7.30
N GLY A 3 42.62 5.83 -6.17
CA GLY A 3 42.22 4.44 -6.16
C GLY A 3 40.93 4.31 -6.95
N VAL A 4 40.88 3.38 -7.90
CA VAL A 4 39.66 3.01 -8.61
C VAL A 4 38.74 2.38 -7.56
N GLY A 5 38.05 3.24 -6.83
CA GLY A 5 37.16 2.87 -5.76
C GLY A 5 35.89 2.29 -6.34
N PHE A 6 35.20 1.49 -5.53
CA PHE A 6 33.89 0.95 -5.87
C PHE A 6 32.90 2.04 -6.35
N SER A 7 33.00 3.26 -5.83
CA SER A 7 32.21 4.43 -6.29
C SER A 7 32.40 4.73 -7.79
N THR A 8 33.63 4.65 -8.30
CA THR A 8 33.92 4.89 -9.74
C THR A 8 33.29 3.80 -10.61
N LEU A 9 33.29 2.55 -10.15
CA LEU A 9 32.61 1.45 -10.85
C LEU A 9 31.10 1.66 -10.91
N VAL A 10 30.48 2.06 -9.80
CA VAL A 10 29.04 2.37 -9.74
C VAL A 10 28.69 3.53 -10.68
N GLN A 11 29.52 4.58 -10.73
CA GLN A 11 29.31 5.69 -11.66
C GLN A 11 29.39 5.25 -13.11
N TYR A 12 30.30 4.34 -13.48
CA TYR A 12 30.31 3.77 -14.83
C TYR A 12 29.04 2.97 -15.11
N PHE A 13 28.59 2.13 -14.17
CA PHE A 13 27.38 1.33 -14.35
C PHE A 13 26.14 2.21 -14.54
N GLN A 14 26.07 3.32 -13.79
CA GLN A 14 25.02 4.31 -13.96
C GLN A 14 25.16 5.05 -15.30
N ALA A 15 26.36 5.50 -15.69
CA ALA A 15 26.58 6.23 -16.94
C ALA A 15 26.30 5.39 -18.20
N TYR A 16 26.54 4.09 -18.14
CA TYR A 16 26.22 3.15 -19.22
C TYR A 16 24.76 2.66 -19.20
N GLY A 17 23.92 3.15 -18.29
CA GLY A 17 22.52 2.74 -18.18
C GLY A 17 22.33 1.28 -17.73
N VAL A 18 23.37 0.66 -17.16
CA VAL A 18 23.29 -0.74 -16.68
C VAL A 18 22.28 -0.83 -15.55
N MET A 19 22.23 0.17 -14.66
CA MET A 19 21.26 0.20 -13.56
C MET A 19 19.82 0.36 -14.06
N ASP A 20 19.63 1.20 -15.09
CA ASP A 20 18.32 1.45 -15.71
C ASP A 20 17.79 0.21 -16.46
N PHE A 21 18.67 -0.69 -16.91
CA PHE A 21 18.29 -2.01 -17.42
C PHE A 21 18.09 -3.05 -16.32
N LEU A 22 19.08 -3.19 -15.44
CA LEU A 22 19.22 -4.33 -14.55
C LEU A 22 18.16 -4.33 -13.44
N LEU A 23 17.89 -3.16 -12.84
CA LEU A 23 16.92 -3.05 -11.76
C LEU A 23 15.50 -3.46 -12.20
N PRO A 24 14.93 -2.88 -13.26
CA PRO A 24 13.60 -3.28 -13.69
C PRO A 24 13.58 -4.70 -14.27
N PHE A 25 14.67 -5.16 -14.90
CA PHE A 25 14.79 -6.54 -15.36
C PHE A 25 14.64 -7.55 -14.23
N ILE A 26 15.42 -7.38 -13.15
CA ILE A 26 15.37 -8.30 -12.00
C ILE A 26 13.98 -8.27 -11.37
N LEU A 27 13.38 -7.09 -11.25
CA LEU A 27 12.05 -6.92 -10.68
C LEU A 27 10.98 -7.67 -11.50
N VAL A 28 10.86 -7.38 -12.80
CA VAL A 28 9.86 -7.99 -13.67
C VAL A 28 10.10 -9.49 -13.80
N PHE A 29 11.37 -9.91 -13.98
CA PHE A 29 11.76 -11.31 -14.00
C PHE A 29 11.28 -12.05 -12.75
N THR A 30 11.53 -11.49 -11.56
CA THR A 30 11.18 -12.13 -10.29
C THR A 30 9.67 -12.27 -10.14
N ILE A 31 8.90 -11.25 -10.51
CA ILE A 31 7.43 -11.28 -10.43
C ILE A 31 6.89 -12.33 -11.39
N ILE A 32 7.30 -12.31 -12.66
CA ILE A 32 6.83 -13.29 -13.65
C ILE A 32 7.25 -14.71 -13.26
N PHE A 33 8.47 -14.88 -12.73
CA PHE A 33 8.94 -16.17 -12.24
C PHE A 33 8.11 -16.68 -11.07
N ALA A 34 7.79 -15.81 -10.11
CA ALA A 34 6.94 -16.15 -8.97
C ALA A 34 5.51 -16.51 -9.41
N VAL A 35 4.94 -15.76 -10.35
CA VAL A 35 3.60 -16.01 -10.90
C VAL A 35 3.56 -17.33 -11.68
N THR A 36 4.52 -17.55 -12.58
CA THR A 36 4.59 -18.81 -13.35
C THR A 36 4.84 -20.03 -12.47
N ALA A 37 5.55 -19.88 -11.34
CA ALA A 37 5.71 -20.94 -10.34
C ALA A 37 4.42 -21.35 -9.63
N ARG A 38 3.39 -20.49 -9.62
CA ARG A 38 2.06 -20.81 -9.06
C ARG A 38 1.12 -21.45 -10.08
N LEU A 39 1.45 -21.43 -11.37
CA LEU A 39 0.59 -21.97 -12.43
C LEU A 39 0.87 -23.45 -12.69
N PRO A 40 -0.18 -24.29 -12.79
CA PRO A 40 -0.01 -25.73 -13.00
C PRO A 40 0.56 -26.08 -14.37
N LEU A 41 0.47 -25.17 -15.35
CA LEU A 41 0.96 -25.34 -16.72
C LEU A 41 2.49 -25.32 -16.82
N PHE A 42 3.18 -24.63 -15.91
CA PHE A 42 4.62 -24.42 -15.98
C PHE A 42 5.35 -25.13 -14.84
N GLN A 43 5.26 -26.47 -14.80
CA GLN A 43 5.88 -27.28 -13.75
C GLN A 43 7.40 -27.33 -13.85
N GLU A 44 7.94 -27.38 -15.08
CA GLU A 44 9.37 -27.48 -15.28
C GLU A 44 10.09 -26.15 -15.02
N LYS A 45 11.06 -26.19 -14.11
CA LYS A 45 11.86 -25.01 -13.74
C LYS A 45 12.54 -24.36 -14.95
N LYS A 46 13.03 -25.15 -15.91
CA LYS A 46 13.72 -24.64 -17.11
C LYS A 46 12.80 -23.75 -17.94
N PHE A 47 11.57 -24.20 -18.20
CA PHE A 47 10.59 -23.40 -18.94
C PHE A 47 10.18 -22.14 -18.20
N ARG A 48 9.97 -22.21 -16.87
CA ARG A 48 9.69 -21.01 -16.07
C ARG A 48 10.77 -19.95 -16.19
N VAL A 49 12.04 -20.33 -16.02
CA VAL A 49 13.16 -19.38 -16.13
C VAL A 49 13.21 -18.75 -17.52
N VAL A 50 13.12 -19.54 -18.59
CA VAL A 50 13.19 -19.04 -19.97
C VAL A 50 12.04 -18.07 -20.25
N ILE A 51 10.80 -18.44 -19.90
CA ILE A 51 9.62 -17.59 -20.12
C ILE A 51 9.75 -16.29 -19.33
N SER A 52 10.17 -16.34 -18.07
CA SER A 52 10.36 -15.14 -17.25
C SER A 52 11.44 -14.22 -17.81
N ILE A 53 12.54 -14.76 -18.33
CA ILE A 53 13.59 -13.96 -18.99
C ILE A 53 13.02 -13.27 -20.22
N VAL A 54 12.36 -14.02 -21.10
CA VAL A 54 11.80 -13.49 -22.35
C VAL A 54 10.80 -12.39 -22.06
N LEU A 55 9.84 -12.64 -21.16
CA LEU A 55 8.84 -11.64 -20.79
C LEU A 55 9.47 -10.44 -20.07
N ALA A 56 10.46 -10.63 -19.20
CA ALA A 56 11.15 -9.50 -18.58
C ALA A 56 11.85 -8.61 -19.62
N LEU A 57 12.53 -9.19 -20.61
CA LEU A 57 13.14 -8.43 -21.70
C LEU A 57 12.10 -7.67 -22.52
N PHE A 58 10.92 -8.24 -22.75
CA PHE A 58 9.82 -7.57 -23.46
C PHE A 58 9.31 -6.30 -22.74
N PHE A 59 9.43 -6.22 -21.42
CA PHE A 59 9.07 -5.02 -20.65
C PHE A 59 10.25 -4.05 -20.49
N VAL A 60 11.46 -4.54 -20.31
CA VAL A 60 12.62 -3.68 -20.04
C VAL A 60 13.12 -2.97 -21.30
N ILE A 61 13.09 -3.64 -22.46
CA ILE A 61 13.59 -3.03 -23.69
C ILE A 61 12.79 -1.76 -24.05
N PRO A 62 11.44 -1.81 -24.14
CA PRO A 62 10.62 -0.62 -24.42
C PRO A 62 10.77 0.51 -23.40
N HIS A 63 11.02 0.18 -22.12
CA HIS A 63 11.29 1.15 -21.05
C HIS A 63 12.56 1.95 -21.32
N ILE A 64 13.65 1.28 -21.68
CA ILE A 64 14.94 1.96 -21.93
C ILE A 64 14.89 2.82 -23.19
N ILE A 65 14.26 2.32 -24.25
CA ILE A 65 14.17 3.08 -25.50
C ILE A 65 13.08 4.16 -25.45
N GLY A 66 12.23 4.16 -24.42
CA GLY A 66 11.13 5.11 -24.26
C GLY A 66 10.02 4.94 -25.29
N VAL A 67 9.83 3.74 -25.83
CA VAL A 67 8.87 3.47 -26.91
C VAL A 67 7.82 2.47 -26.44
N TYR A 68 6.77 2.98 -25.77
CA TYR A 68 5.58 2.22 -25.44
C TYR A 68 4.39 2.60 -26.34
N PRO A 69 3.71 1.62 -26.99
CA PRO A 69 2.62 1.90 -27.94
C PRO A 69 1.46 2.73 -27.39
N LEU A 70 1.22 2.66 -26.08
CA LEU A 70 0.11 3.34 -25.39
C LEU A 70 0.56 4.58 -24.62
N GLY A 71 1.82 5.01 -24.76
CA GLY A 71 2.40 6.10 -23.97
C GLY A 71 2.48 5.80 -22.47
N TYR A 72 2.21 4.55 -22.08
CA TYR A 72 2.18 4.10 -20.71
C TYR A 72 3.29 3.09 -20.49
N ASP A 73 4.20 3.40 -19.58
CA ASP A 73 5.35 2.56 -19.25
C ASP A 73 5.07 1.74 -17.98
N PRO A 74 4.80 0.43 -18.09
CA PRO A 74 4.52 -0.41 -16.94
C PRO A 74 5.68 -0.50 -15.95
N VAL A 75 6.92 -0.38 -16.43
CA VAL A 75 8.11 -0.43 -15.57
C VAL A 75 8.18 0.82 -14.71
N GLN A 76 7.95 1.99 -15.31
CA GLN A 76 7.88 3.24 -14.57
C GLN A 76 6.78 3.19 -13.50
N VAL A 77 5.61 2.69 -13.86
CA VAL A 77 4.45 2.58 -12.96
C VAL A 77 4.75 1.64 -11.80
N MET A 78 5.41 0.51 -12.07
CA MET A 78 5.87 -0.37 -11.01
C MET A 78 6.87 0.33 -10.09
N ASN A 79 7.83 1.09 -10.63
CA ASN A 79 8.80 1.83 -9.82
C ASN A 79 8.14 2.91 -8.95
N GLU A 80 7.09 3.56 -9.43
CA GLU A 80 6.31 4.55 -8.69
C GLU A 80 5.37 3.90 -7.66
N SER A 81 4.80 2.73 -7.98
CA SER A 81 3.89 1.99 -7.10
C SER A 81 4.59 1.18 -6.01
N LEU A 82 5.78 0.64 -6.26
CA LEU A 82 6.48 -0.26 -5.34
C LEU A 82 6.76 0.34 -3.96
N PRO A 83 7.25 1.59 -3.83
CA PRO A 83 7.44 2.23 -2.53
C PRO A 83 6.13 2.30 -1.74
N SER A 84 5.03 2.70 -2.40
CA SER A 84 3.70 2.82 -1.80
C SER A 84 3.18 1.46 -1.33
N ILE A 85 3.29 0.42 -2.18
CA ILE A 85 2.90 -0.95 -1.81
C ILE A 85 3.76 -1.47 -0.66
N SER A 86 5.07 -1.17 -0.65
CA SER A 86 5.98 -1.60 0.42
C SER A 86 5.60 -0.97 1.76
N LEU A 87 5.22 0.32 1.76
CA LEU A 87 4.72 1.01 2.96
C LEU A 87 3.44 0.35 3.46
N VAL A 88 2.49 0.07 2.57
CA VAL A 88 1.24 -0.63 2.92
C VAL A 88 1.53 -2.03 3.48
N ALA A 89 2.43 -2.79 2.84
CA ALA A 89 2.80 -4.12 3.31
C ALA A 89 3.43 -4.07 4.71
N VAL A 90 4.31 -3.10 4.97
CA VAL A 90 4.87 -2.88 6.31
C VAL A 90 3.76 -2.52 7.30
N ALA A 91 2.82 -1.65 6.94
CA ALA A 91 1.69 -1.30 7.80
C ALA A 91 0.79 -2.51 8.10
N VAL A 92 0.51 -3.36 7.11
CA VAL A 92 -0.25 -4.61 7.27
C VAL A 92 0.50 -5.60 8.16
N VAL A 93 1.81 -5.76 7.99
CA VAL A 93 2.64 -6.62 8.85
C VAL A 93 2.61 -6.10 10.29
N MET A 94 2.76 -4.79 10.49
CA MET A 94 2.66 -4.18 11.82
C MET A 94 1.28 -4.40 12.43
N LEU A 95 0.22 -4.23 11.65
CA LEU A 95 -1.14 -4.53 12.10
C LEU A 95 -1.27 -6.01 12.50
N MET A 96 -0.84 -6.95 11.66
CA MET A 96 -0.85 -8.39 11.96
C MET A 96 -0.04 -8.73 13.21
N LEU A 97 1.11 -8.09 13.42
CA LEU A 97 1.90 -8.24 14.64
C LEU A 97 1.12 -7.75 15.86
N LEU A 98 0.46 -6.59 15.79
CA LEU A 98 -0.40 -6.10 16.87
C LEU A 98 -1.59 -7.04 17.11
N MET A 99 -2.25 -7.56 16.07
CA MET A 99 -3.32 -8.57 16.23
C MET A 99 -2.80 -9.83 16.93
N GLY A 100 -1.63 -10.32 16.51
CA GLY A 100 -0.97 -11.48 17.10
C GLY A 100 -0.54 -11.27 18.55
N LEU A 101 -0.04 -10.07 18.88
CA LEU A 101 0.38 -9.67 20.23
C LEU A 101 -0.80 -9.44 21.17
N PHE A 102 -1.86 -8.78 20.69
CA PHE A 102 -3.05 -8.50 21.49
C PHE A 102 -4.04 -9.66 21.53
N GLY A 103 -3.68 -10.81 20.96
CA GLY A 103 -4.46 -12.05 21.05
C GLY A 103 -5.89 -11.87 20.58
N THR A 104 -6.11 -10.99 19.60
CA THR A 104 -7.45 -10.61 19.22
C THR A 104 -8.09 -11.77 18.47
N GLN A 105 -8.91 -12.53 19.20
CA GLN A 105 -10.12 -13.12 18.64
C GLN A 105 -11.01 -11.97 18.16
N PHE A 106 -10.61 -11.29 17.09
CA PHE A 106 -11.52 -10.40 16.40
C PHE A 106 -12.74 -11.23 16.09
N SER A 107 -13.90 -10.79 16.59
CA SER A 107 -15.18 -11.42 16.30
C SER A 107 -15.21 -11.84 14.84
N GLU A 108 -15.57 -13.08 14.51
CA GLU A 108 -15.62 -13.58 13.12
C GLU A 108 -16.37 -12.63 12.17
N LYS A 109 -17.26 -11.80 12.72
CA LYS A 109 -18.03 -10.78 12.02
C LYS A 109 -17.20 -9.58 11.54
N ALA A 110 -16.07 -9.27 12.16
CA ALA A 110 -15.21 -8.12 11.81
C ALA A 110 -14.20 -8.43 10.68
N MET A 111 -13.84 -9.69 10.49
CA MET A 111 -12.90 -10.12 9.44
C MET A 111 -13.32 -9.72 8.01
N PRO A 112 -14.57 -9.97 7.55
CA PRO A 112 -14.95 -9.61 6.18
C PRO A 112 -14.95 -8.09 5.96
N PHE A 113 -15.29 -7.30 6.98
CA PHE A 113 -15.26 -5.85 6.90
C PHE A 113 -13.82 -5.31 6.77
N LEU A 114 -12.89 -5.84 7.58
CA LEU A 114 -11.47 -5.51 7.48
C LEU A 114 -10.89 -5.88 6.11
N ALA A 115 -11.23 -7.06 5.59
CA ALA A 115 -10.78 -7.49 4.26
C ALA A 115 -11.28 -6.55 3.15
N ILE A 116 -12.54 -6.13 3.19
CA ILE A 116 -13.12 -5.18 2.23
C ILE A 116 -12.40 -3.82 2.33
N ILE A 117 -12.15 -3.32 3.54
CA ILE A 117 -11.43 -2.06 3.74
C ILE A 117 -10.00 -2.15 3.20
N SER A 118 -9.29 -3.24 3.48
CA SER A 118 -7.92 -3.42 2.97
C SER A 118 -7.90 -3.49 1.45
N ILE A 119 -8.84 -4.21 0.82
CA ILE A 119 -8.96 -4.27 -0.64
C ILE A 119 -9.28 -2.89 -1.21
N ALA A 120 -10.23 -2.16 -0.63
CA ALA A 120 -10.58 -0.81 -1.04
C ALA A 120 -9.38 0.15 -0.95
N PHE A 121 -8.60 0.04 0.13
CA PHE A 121 -7.40 0.86 0.34
C PHE A 121 -6.30 0.54 -0.68
N VAL A 122 -6.08 -0.74 -0.99
CA VAL A 122 -5.14 -1.16 -2.04
C VAL A 122 -5.61 -0.66 -3.40
N CYS A 123 -6.88 -0.86 -3.75
CA CYS A 123 -7.44 -0.35 -5.00
C CYS A 123 -7.29 1.17 -5.11
N TYR A 124 -7.53 1.90 -4.01
CA TYR A 124 -7.35 3.36 -3.92
C TYR A 124 -5.90 3.79 -4.22
N ILE A 125 -4.91 3.15 -3.60
CA ILE A 125 -3.49 3.47 -3.83
C ILE A 125 -3.09 3.17 -5.27
N PHE A 126 -3.51 2.03 -5.79
CA PHE A 126 -3.20 1.64 -7.17
C PHE A 126 -3.80 2.63 -8.16
N GLY A 127 -5.10 2.91 -8.11
CA GLY A 127 -5.66 3.86 -9.07
C GLY A 127 -5.14 5.29 -8.89
N ALA A 128 -4.67 5.66 -7.70
CA ALA A 128 -3.94 6.92 -7.52
C ALA A 128 -2.61 6.93 -8.29
N SER A 129 -1.82 5.84 -8.18
CA SER A 129 -0.57 5.70 -8.93
C SER A 129 -0.76 5.57 -10.44
N LEU A 130 -1.90 5.04 -10.90
CA LEU A 130 -2.25 4.98 -12.33
C LEU A 130 -2.74 6.35 -12.86
N GLY A 131 -2.93 7.34 -11.98
CA GLY A 131 -3.48 8.64 -12.33
C GLY A 131 -4.99 8.64 -12.60
N PHE A 132 -5.72 7.59 -12.19
CA PHE A 132 -7.19 7.55 -12.30
C PHE A 132 -7.88 8.54 -11.37
N TRP A 133 -7.24 8.87 -10.26
CA TRP A 133 -7.60 9.95 -9.35
C TRP A 133 -6.31 10.49 -8.75
N GLN A 134 -6.21 11.79 -8.51
CA GLN A 134 -5.03 12.35 -7.86
C GLN A 134 -5.13 12.29 -6.33
N GLY A 135 -6.25 11.81 -5.81
CA GLY A 135 -6.54 11.74 -4.39
C GLY A 135 -7.65 12.72 -4.01
N PRO A 136 -7.73 13.18 -2.75
CA PRO A 136 -8.75 14.14 -2.35
C PRO A 136 -8.60 15.50 -3.06
N TYR A 137 -7.45 15.75 -3.69
CA TYR A 137 -7.13 16.96 -4.45
C TYR A 137 -8.10 17.23 -5.60
N ASP A 138 -8.68 16.17 -6.20
CA ASP A 138 -9.66 16.32 -7.29
C ASP A 138 -11.00 16.88 -6.80
N VAL A 139 -11.34 16.63 -5.53
CA VAL A 139 -12.63 17.02 -4.93
C VAL A 139 -12.48 18.28 -4.07
N PHE A 140 -11.32 18.47 -3.46
CA PHE A 140 -11.02 19.56 -2.55
C PHE A 140 -9.82 20.35 -3.08
N PRO A 141 -10.05 21.48 -3.77
CA PRO A 141 -8.98 22.31 -4.35
C PRO A 141 -8.00 22.88 -3.32
N TRP A 142 -8.42 22.94 -2.06
CA TRP A 142 -7.62 23.39 -0.93
C TRP A 142 -6.80 22.28 -0.28
N TRP A 143 -7.05 21.01 -0.65
CA TRP A 143 -6.33 19.85 -0.12
C TRP A 143 -4.99 19.77 -0.88
N SER A 144 -3.88 19.62 -0.17
CA SER A 144 -2.53 19.52 -0.74
C SER A 144 -1.75 18.36 -0.13
N SER A 145 -0.60 18.00 -0.72
CA SER A 145 0.26 16.92 -0.19
C SER A 145 0.61 17.19 1.27
N GLU A 146 0.93 18.44 1.58
CA GLU A 146 1.28 18.91 2.93
C GLU A 146 0.12 18.75 3.91
N ILE A 147 -1.13 19.03 3.47
CA ILE A 147 -2.32 18.85 4.32
C ILE A 147 -2.57 17.37 4.58
N THR A 148 -2.31 16.51 3.58
CA THR A 148 -2.49 15.06 3.72
C THR A 148 -1.50 14.49 4.73
N GLU A 149 -0.23 14.89 4.63
CA GLU A 149 0.81 14.54 5.60
C GLU A 149 0.48 15.05 7.01
N LEU A 150 0.03 16.30 7.14
CA LEU A 150 -0.42 16.88 8.40
C LEU A 150 -1.60 16.10 9.00
N MET A 151 -2.59 15.73 8.17
CA MET A 151 -3.75 14.93 8.59
C MET A 151 -3.33 13.56 9.10
N ILE A 152 -2.44 12.87 8.39
CA ILE A 152 -1.89 11.57 8.80
C ILE A 152 -1.15 11.72 10.13
N MET A 153 -0.32 12.76 10.27
CA MET A 153 0.40 13.05 11.51
C MET A 153 -0.57 13.27 12.67
N ILE A 154 -1.63 14.06 12.48
CA ILE A 154 -2.67 14.33 13.51
C ILE A 154 -3.43 13.06 13.87
N ILE A 155 -3.82 12.23 12.89
CA ILE A 155 -4.50 10.94 13.15
C ILE A 155 -3.58 10.02 13.95
N VAL A 156 -2.35 9.82 13.49
CA VAL A 156 -1.40 8.91 14.15
C VAL A 156 -1.09 9.39 15.56
N PHE A 157 -0.84 10.69 15.72
CA PHE A 157 -0.63 11.30 17.03
C PHE A 157 -1.85 11.13 17.93
N GLY A 158 -3.05 11.41 17.44
CA GLY A 158 -4.30 11.23 18.17
C GLY A 158 -4.54 9.78 18.57
N LEU A 159 -4.20 8.83 17.70
CA LEU A 159 -4.30 7.39 17.97
C LEU A 159 -3.29 6.96 19.04
N ILE A 160 -2.06 7.46 18.99
CA ILE A 160 -1.04 7.23 20.02
C ILE A 160 -1.49 7.80 21.37
N VAL A 161 -1.95 9.05 21.41
CA VAL A 161 -2.46 9.68 22.65
C VAL A 161 -3.65 8.90 23.18
N TRP A 162 -4.60 8.54 22.33
CA TRP A 162 -5.75 7.73 22.72
C TRP A 162 -5.33 6.35 23.28
N LEU A 163 -4.33 5.71 22.68
CA LEU A 163 -3.79 4.43 23.14
C LEU A 163 -3.09 4.56 24.51
N ILE A 164 -2.34 5.65 24.73
CA ILE A 164 -1.63 5.91 25.99
C ILE A 164 -2.60 6.31 27.11
N VAL A 165 -3.59 7.13 26.81
CA VAL A 165 -4.56 7.66 27.78
C VAL A 165 -5.61 6.62 28.16
N ARG A 166 -5.84 5.60 27.32
CA ARG A 166 -6.79 4.53 27.62
C ARG A 166 -6.24 3.67 28.77
N GLU A 167 -6.72 3.93 29.98
CA GLU A 167 -6.56 3.02 31.11
C GLU A 167 -7.15 1.64 30.77
N PRO A 168 -6.52 0.53 31.21
CA PRO A 168 -7.04 -0.82 31.00
C PRO A 168 -8.34 -0.97 31.76
N THR A 169 -9.45 -0.70 31.08
CA THR A 169 -10.79 -0.89 31.59
C THR A 169 -11.20 -2.31 31.27
N THR A 170 -11.37 -3.12 32.31
CA THR A 170 -11.96 -4.46 32.25
C THR A 170 -13.23 -4.41 31.40
N GLU A 171 -13.17 -5.07 30.24
CA GLU A 171 -14.17 -5.00 29.18
C GLU A 171 -15.47 -5.70 29.59
N GLU A 172 -16.56 -4.93 29.64
CA GLU A 172 -17.92 -5.39 29.25
C GLU A 172 -18.95 -4.24 29.21
N ASN A 173 -18.68 -3.12 29.90
CA ASN A 173 -19.70 -2.08 30.15
C ASN A 173 -19.55 -0.77 29.37
N SER A 174 -18.47 -0.58 28.59
CA SER A 174 -18.16 0.72 27.97
C SER A 174 -18.94 0.97 26.68
N VAL A 175 -19.00 -0.01 25.78
CA VAL A 175 -19.70 0.11 24.48
C VAL A 175 -21.21 0.23 24.67
N THR A 176 -21.77 -0.52 25.62
CA THR A 176 -23.19 -0.49 25.98
C THR A 176 -23.60 0.84 26.63
N LYS A 177 -22.69 1.49 27.38
CA LYS A 177 -22.91 2.84 27.92
C LYS A 177 -22.82 3.93 26.85
N ALA A 178 -21.90 3.81 25.89
CA ALA A 178 -21.78 4.75 24.77
C ALA A 178 -23.03 4.72 23.86
N LEU A 179 -23.53 3.53 23.53
CA LEU A 179 -24.76 3.37 22.73
C LEU A 179 -26.00 3.87 23.48
N LYS A 180 -26.09 3.66 24.79
CA LYS A 180 -27.18 4.20 25.62
C LYS A 180 -27.12 5.73 25.75
N GLY A 181 -25.94 6.32 25.86
CA GLY A 181 -25.76 7.77 25.92
C GLY A 181 -26.20 8.47 24.63
N ILE A 182 -25.87 7.89 23.47
CA ILE A 182 -26.31 8.41 22.16
C ILE A 182 -27.83 8.25 21.99
N GLY A 183 -28.41 7.13 22.42
CA GLY A 183 -29.87 6.92 22.39
C GLY A 183 -30.64 7.94 23.22
N SER A 184 -30.17 8.25 24.43
CA SER A 184 -30.81 9.24 25.31
C SER A 184 -30.70 10.68 24.79
N LEU A 185 -29.65 11.01 24.05
CA LEU A 185 -29.50 12.32 23.41
C LEU A 185 -30.44 12.50 22.22
N PHE A 186 -30.78 11.41 21.51
CA PHE A 186 -31.75 11.44 20.41
C PHE A 186 -33.21 11.43 20.90
N GLU A 187 -33.52 10.74 22.01
CA GLU A 187 -34.85 10.78 22.63
C GLU A 187 -35.19 12.16 23.20
N GLY A 188 -34.21 12.90 23.73
CA GLY A 188 -34.40 14.25 24.26
C GLY A 188 -34.72 15.32 23.22
N ILE A 189 -34.51 15.05 21.93
CA ILE A 189 -34.71 16.02 20.83
C ILE A 189 -36.07 15.81 20.12
N GLY A 190 -36.78 14.70 20.37
CA GLY A 190 -38.03 14.35 19.67
C GLY A 190 -39.34 14.66 20.42
N GLY A 191 -39.27 15.32 21.57
CA GLY A 191 -40.32 15.28 22.59
C GLY A 191 -41.01 16.58 22.99
N GLU A 192 -41.24 17.54 22.09
CA GLU A 192 -42.22 18.62 22.33
C GLU A 192 -43.25 18.70 21.19
N LYS A 193 -44.46 18.19 21.47
CA LYS A 193 -45.65 18.55 20.68
C LYS A 193 -46.30 19.79 21.32
N PRO A 194 -46.62 20.84 20.55
CA PRO A 194 -47.32 22.01 21.07
C PRO A 194 -48.78 21.65 21.39
N LYS A 195 -49.28 22.19 22.51
CA LYS A 195 -50.69 22.20 22.88
C LYS A 195 -51.48 23.19 22.02
#